data_AF-A0A0E0JE43-F1
#
_entry.id   AF-A0A0E0JE43-F1
#
_cell.length_a   1.000
_cell.length_b   1.000
_cell.length_c   1.000
_cell.angle_alpha   90.00
_cell.angle_beta   90.00
_cell.angle_gamma   90.00
#
_symmetry.space_group_name_H-M   'P 1'
#
loop_
_entity.id
_entity.type
_entity.pdbx_description
1 polymer ?
#
loop_
_entity_poly.entity_id
_entity_poly.type
_entity_poly.pdbx_seq_one_letter_code
_entity_poly.pdbx_strand_id
1 'polypeptide(L)'
;MRPESSLIDCNVKIMVMPILPPPLNSPASSTRHVYGCDRTAPPHESEEEGGSRRSKEQRRDESLDAGEEKRSDTARPSVRVPYHGDRRRRRREMRTRAADHLEALSLEIERKLQKALNSNSQRLQLLQQLFADIALKVDDRARDVILSTNDDGIAPVDEREDTCLCFYEILANHFVKVPESGRRILDLIVQLWSQSFASNIFALLFHRWLFEVPLDGKEVSLRYSSALVQGATNVFWIDIQTNTRHFLSLYNYLLEEVALVPDRLSEISVQAGRGLFLLLSRFMLFYNQDHLLASFLEHFPTFPNSFLVGGPADYFVIELTDQLQKLKVEPVLLHYLSRLTILQGLELRMSTSTRLKACLYSFTSPGGPTYPTRAVRHAAWNTLDLLFPVGRYPRHVISLFFRLLYPWYWPSSCWNFIMTCVKTVYYYILNLVVSSWENMRRPNHQRMHVD
;
A
#
# COMPACT_ATOMS: atom_id res chain seq x y z
N MET A 1 -1.50 39.50 -28.31
CA MET A 1 -2.24 39.00 -27.12
C MET A 1 -1.87 37.55 -26.88
N ARG A 2 -1.62 37.15 -25.63
CA ARG A 2 -1.60 35.76 -25.17
C ARG A 2 -2.84 35.55 -24.29
N PRO A 3 -3.47 34.38 -24.26
CA PRO A 3 -4.33 33.99 -23.14
C PRO A 3 -3.46 33.44 -21.99
N GLU A 4 -3.67 33.97 -20.79
CA GLU A 4 -3.18 33.37 -19.54
C GLU A 4 -4.35 32.68 -18.83
N SER A 5 -4.16 31.44 -18.39
CA SER A 5 -4.95 30.71 -17.37
C SER A 5 -4.50 29.24 -17.35
N SER A 6 -4.41 28.57 -16.20
CA SER A 6 -4.31 29.04 -14.82
C SER A 6 -3.76 27.89 -13.98
N LEU A 7 -2.59 28.04 -13.36
CA LEU A 7 -2.07 27.04 -12.42
C LEU A 7 -2.95 27.02 -11.16
N ILE A 8 -3.38 25.84 -10.75
CA ILE A 8 -4.11 25.63 -9.50
C ILE A 8 -3.10 25.14 -8.45
N ASP A 9 -2.82 25.99 -7.45
CA ASP A 9 -1.98 25.65 -6.30
C ASP A 9 -2.69 24.67 -5.35
N CYS A 10 -2.72 23.38 -5.73
CA CYS A 10 -3.07 22.30 -4.81
C CYS A 10 -1.90 22.00 -3.87
N ASN A 11 -1.73 22.87 -2.86
CA ASN A 11 -0.66 22.80 -1.87
C ASN A 11 -0.90 21.65 -0.86
N VAL A 12 -0.74 20.40 -1.33
CA VAL A 12 -0.91 19.18 -0.53
C VAL A 12 0.22 19.07 0.48
N LYS A 13 -0.07 19.49 1.71
CA LYS A 13 0.87 19.55 2.84
C LYS A 13 1.18 18.15 3.40
N ILE A 14 1.97 17.37 2.66
CA ILE A 14 2.53 16.08 3.12
C ILE A 14 3.36 16.35 4.39
N MET A 15 2.84 15.93 5.54
CA MET A 15 3.47 16.17 6.83
C MET A 15 4.62 15.18 7.06
N VAL A 16 5.79 15.51 6.51
CA VAL A 16 7.02 14.71 6.65
C VAL A 16 7.49 14.71 8.12
N MET A 17 7.16 13.64 8.84
CA MET A 17 7.90 13.24 10.04
C MET A 17 9.27 12.68 9.64
N PRO A 18 10.33 12.91 10.44
CA PRO A 18 11.67 12.44 10.10
C PRO A 18 11.73 10.91 10.11
N ILE A 19 12.11 10.33 8.97
CA ILE A 19 12.42 8.90 8.86
C ILE A 19 13.64 8.63 9.75
N LEU A 20 13.44 7.90 10.87
CA LEU A 20 14.56 7.43 11.67
C LEU A 20 15.43 6.47 10.84
N PRO A 21 16.77 6.56 10.93
CA PRO A 21 17.64 5.55 10.32
C PRO A 21 17.40 4.18 10.95
N PRO A 22 17.64 3.07 10.21
CA PRO A 22 17.51 1.73 10.76
C PRO A 22 18.52 1.47 11.89
N PRO A 23 18.19 0.59 12.86
CA PRO A 23 19.07 0.29 13.97
C PRO A 23 20.37 -0.38 13.52
N LEU A 24 21.51 0.22 13.89
CA LEU A 24 22.85 -0.30 13.64
C LEU A 24 23.14 -1.51 14.56
N ASN A 25 22.96 -2.72 14.04
CA ASN A 25 23.36 -3.96 14.71
C ASN A 25 24.84 -4.28 14.45
N SER A 26 25.74 -3.81 15.31
CA SER A 26 27.07 -4.42 15.57
C SER A 26 27.67 -3.89 16.89
N PRO A 27 28.52 -4.67 17.59
CA PRO A 27 28.90 -4.38 18.97
C PRO A 27 29.95 -3.27 19.11
N ALA A 28 29.90 -2.55 20.24
CA ALA A 28 30.80 -1.45 20.53
C ALA A 28 32.16 -1.91 21.11
N SER A 29 33.26 -1.33 20.61
CA SER A 29 34.56 -1.30 21.28
C SER A 29 34.77 0.07 21.95
N SER A 30 35.15 0.08 23.23
CA SER A 30 35.20 1.27 24.08
C SER A 30 36.40 2.21 23.81
N THR A 31 36.12 3.50 23.57
CA THR A 31 37.00 4.60 24.02
C THR A 31 36.19 5.86 24.40
N ARG A 32 36.73 6.69 25.31
CA ARG A 32 36.13 7.96 25.80
C ARG A 32 36.73 9.16 25.08
N HIS A 33 35.95 10.23 24.89
CA HIS A 33 36.26 11.69 25.04
C HIS A 33 34.92 12.44 24.75
N VAL A 34 34.34 13.34 25.57
CA VAL A 34 34.78 14.54 26.33
C VAL A 34 34.61 15.84 25.49
N TYR A 35 34.04 16.88 26.14
CA TYR A 35 33.43 18.12 25.60
C TYR A 35 32.05 17.95 24.91
N GLY A 36 31.10 18.90 25.00
CA GLY A 36 31.01 20.07 25.90
C GLY A 36 30.64 21.38 25.17
N CYS A 37 29.70 22.15 25.74
CA CYS A 37 29.24 23.49 25.29
C CYS A 37 28.55 23.56 23.91
N ASP A 38 27.67 24.52 23.61
CA ASP A 38 26.70 25.21 24.49
C ASP A 38 25.49 25.73 23.67
N ARG A 39 24.44 26.24 24.34
CA ARG A 39 23.25 26.83 23.68
C ARG A 39 23.11 28.33 23.95
N THR A 40 23.20 29.15 22.90
CA THR A 40 22.76 30.56 22.93
C THR A 40 22.05 31.00 21.63
N ALA A 41 20.76 31.33 21.77
CA ALA A 41 20.11 32.45 21.07
C ALA A 41 20.14 33.67 22.06
N PRO A 42 19.61 34.90 21.82
CA PRO A 42 18.45 35.26 20.99
C PRO A 42 18.65 36.56 20.09
N PRO A 43 17.83 37.65 20.09
CA PRO A 43 16.72 37.87 19.12
C PRO A 43 16.57 39.33 18.55
N HIS A 44 15.34 39.69 18.09
CA HIS A 44 14.73 41.03 17.81
C HIS A 44 15.07 41.68 16.42
N GLU A 45 14.09 42.01 15.55
CA GLU A 45 13.26 43.26 15.39
C GLU A 45 13.93 44.32 14.47
N SER A 46 13.26 45.23 13.72
CA SER A 46 11.82 45.54 13.47
C SER A 46 11.62 46.32 12.13
N GLU A 47 10.35 46.65 11.77
CA GLU A 47 9.85 47.84 11.00
C GLU A 47 10.30 48.12 9.53
N GLU A 48 9.37 48.29 8.57
CA GLU A 48 8.83 49.56 7.94
C GLU A 48 9.79 50.22 6.90
N GLU A 49 9.41 51.05 5.93
CA GLU A 49 8.14 51.71 5.49
C GLU A 49 8.10 51.70 3.93
N GLY A 50 6.97 51.78 3.21
CA GLY A 50 6.33 53.06 2.82
C GLY A 50 6.54 53.43 1.33
N GLY A 51 5.52 53.99 0.64
CA GLY A 51 5.71 54.60 -0.70
C GLY A 51 4.53 54.48 -1.69
N SER A 52 3.96 55.61 -2.15
CA SER A 52 2.82 55.66 -3.10
C SER A 52 2.85 56.85 -4.06
N ARG A 53 2.52 56.61 -5.35
CA ARG A 53 2.03 57.55 -6.41
C ARG A 53 1.70 56.71 -7.68
N ARG A 54 0.65 56.86 -8.51
CA ARG A 54 -0.50 57.79 -8.73
C ARG A 54 -0.41 58.56 -10.08
N SER A 55 -1.55 58.64 -10.79
CA SER A 55 -1.88 59.42 -12.02
C SER A 55 -1.85 58.62 -13.34
N LYS A 56 -2.95 58.47 -14.11
CA LYS A 56 -3.60 59.38 -15.12
C LYS A 56 -3.10 59.07 -16.56
N GLU A 57 -3.77 59.27 -17.72
CA GLU A 57 -5.11 59.74 -18.20
C GLU A 57 -5.19 59.47 -19.74
N GLN A 58 -6.27 59.55 -20.53
CA GLN A 58 -7.76 59.53 -20.39
C GLN A 58 -8.41 59.64 -21.80
N ARG A 59 -9.63 59.07 -22.04
CA ARG A 59 -10.49 59.17 -23.29
C ARG A 59 -9.92 58.44 -24.53
N ARG A 60 -10.66 58.04 -25.58
CA ARG A 60 -12.13 57.86 -25.88
C ARG A 60 -12.24 56.65 -26.90
N ASP A 61 -13.25 56.33 -27.74
CA ASP A 61 -14.49 57.00 -28.17
C ASP A 61 -15.64 56.04 -28.61
N GLU A 62 -16.78 56.62 -28.98
CA GLU A 62 -18.02 56.08 -29.61
C GLU A 62 -17.81 55.75 -31.11
N SER A 63 -18.56 54.90 -31.83
CA SER A 63 -20.02 54.93 -32.13
C SER A 63 -20.33 53.75 -33.13
N LEU A 64 -21.37 52.89 -32.96
CA LEU A 64 -22.80 52.94 -33.36
C LEU A 64 -23.18 52.22 -34.70
N ASP A 65 -24.47 51.88 -34.81
CA ASP A 65 -25.27 51.33 -35.94
C ASP A 65 -25.04 49.89 -36.49
N ALA A 66 -26.01 49.22 -37.15
CA ALA A 66 -27.49 49.17 -37.06
C ALA A 66 -28.08 48.13 -38.09
N GLY A 67 -29.34 47.68 -37.94
CA GLY A 67 -30.09 46.81 -38.88
C GLY A 67 -29.78 45.31 -38.74
N GLU A 68 -30.74 44.37 -38.59
CA GLU A 68 -31.86 43.95 -39.48
C GLU A 68 -31.37 43.35 -40.82
N GLU A 69 -31.88 42.22 -41.33
CA GLU A 69 -33.25 41.68 -41.28
C GLU A 69 -33.30 40.12 -41.19
N LYS A 70 -34.50 39.53 -41.07
CA LYS A 70 -34.77 38.08 -41.00
C LYS A 70 -34.78 37.41 -42.38
N ARG A 71 -34.29 36.16 -42.46
CA ARG A 71 -35.00 35.14 -43.26
C ARG A 71 -34.90 33.75 -42.62
N SER A 72 -36.05 33.08 -42.53
CA SER A 72 -36.20 31.72 -42.02
C SER A 72 -36.20 30.71 -43.16
N ASP A 73 -35.50 29.59 -43.00
CA ASP A 73 -35.81 28.34 -43.71
C ASP A 73 -35.57 27.12 -42.81
N THR A 74 -36.48 26.14 -42.88
CA THR A 74 -36.60 25.06 -41.90
C THR A 74 -35.96 23.75 -42.33
N ALA A 75 -34.64 23.63 -42.12
CA ALA A 75 -33.92 22.37 -42.27
C ALA A 75 -33.72 21.66 -40.92
N ARG A 76 -34.30 20.46 -40.76
CA ARG A 76 -34.07 19.61 -39.57
C ARG A 76 -32.58 19.25 -39.47
N PRO A 77 -31.93 19.34 -38.29
CA PRO A 77 -30.58 18.82 -38.11
C PRO A 77 -30.58 17.29 -38.23
N SER A 78 -30.10 16.79 -39.36
CA SER A 78 -29.85 15.36 -39.57
C SER A 78 -28.81 14.89 -38.53
N VAL A 79 -29.23 14.03 -37.61
CA VAL A 79 -28.34 13.40 -36.62
C VAL A 79 -27.42 12.43 -37.35
N ARG A 80 -26.28 12.93 -37.83
CA ARG A 80 -25.24 12.14 -38.48
C ARG A 80 -24.59 11.22 -37.46
N VAL A 81 -25.08 9.98 -37.37
CA VAL A 81 -24.40 8.89 -36.67
C VAL A 81 -22.97 8.76 -37.23
N PRO A 82 -21.91 8.85 -36.41
CA PRO A 82 -20.54 8.86 -36.91
C PRO A 82 -20.15 7.53 -37.59
N TYR A 83 -19.74 7.59 -38.85
CA TYR A 83 -19.23 6.44 -39.61
C TYR A 83 -18.06 5.77 -38.88
N HIS A 84 -18.00 4.43 -38.96
CA HIS A 84 -17.01 3.60 -38.24
C HIS A 84 -15.54 3.98 -38.51
N GLY A 85 -15.25 4.51 -39.71
CA GLY A 85 -13.93 5.01 -40.07
C GLY A 85 -13.49 6.26 -39.30
N ASP A 86 -14.40 7.19 -39.01
CA ASP A 86 -14.08 8.44 -38.30
C ASP A 86 -13.74 8.16 -36.83
N ARG A 87 -14.45 7.21 -36.19
CA ARG A 87 -14.09 6.67 -34.87
C ARG A 87 -12.68 6.05 -34.87
N ARG A 88 -12.33 5.25 -35.89
CA ARG A 88 -10.98 4.64 -36.01
C ARG A 88 -9.88 5.68 -36.25
N ARG A 89 -10.16 6.72 -37.04
CA ARG A 89 -9.23 7.84 -37.27
C ARG A 89 -8.97 8.62 -35.98
N ARG A 90 -10.04 9.06 -35.29
CA ARG A 90 -9.91 9.78 -34.00
C ARG A 90 -9.21 8.92 -32.94
N ARG A 91 -9.51 7.62 -32.82
CA ARG A 91 -8.79 6.70 -31.92
C ARG A 91 -7.28 6.62 -32.23
N ARG A 92 -6.85 6.75 -33.49
CA ARG A 92 -5.41 6.84 -33.86
C ARG A 92 -4.80 8.19 -33.49
N GLU A 93 -5.46 9.29 -33.83
CA GLU A 93 -5.00 10.66 -33.53
C GLU A 93 -4.96 10.98 -32.03
N MET A 94 -5.79 10.30 -31.21
CA MET A 94 -5.69 10.32 -29.74
C MET A 94 -4.51 9.50 -29.23
N ARG A 95 -4.27 8.31 -29.78
CA ARG A 95 -3.16 7.43 -29.37
C ARG A 95 -1.78 8.03 -29.68
N THR A 96 -1.62 8.76 -30.79
CA THR A 96 -0.37 9.51 -31.04
C THR A 96 -0.19 10.60 -29.99
N ARG A 97 -1.18 11.48 -29.78
CA ARG A 97 -1.10 12.56 -28.78
C ARG A 97 -0.82 12.07 -27.35
N ALA A 98 -1.36 10.91 -26.98
CA ALA A 98 -1.07 10.28 -25.69
C ALA A 98 0.38 9.78 -25.60
N ALA A 99 0.94 9.20 -26.68
CA ALA A 99 2.35 8.81 -26.74
C ALA A 99 3.27 10.05 -26.74
N ASP A 100 2.94 11.09 -27.51
CA ASP A 100 3.65 12.37 -27.56
C ASP A 100 3.72 13.03 -26.17
N HIS A 101 2.62 12.98 -25.41
CA HIS A 101 2.56 13.49 -24.04
C HIS A 101 3.37 12.64 -23.04
N LEU A 102 3.36 11.31 -23.18
CA LEU A 102 4.16 10.43 -22.33
C LEU A 102 5.67 10.56 -22.58
N GLU A 103 6.10 10.83 -23.82
CA GLU A 103 7.51 11.17 -24.10
C GLU A 103 7.87 12.59 -23.65
N ALA A 104 6.92 13.54 -23.65
CA ALA A 104 7.15 14.84 -23.01
C ALA A 104 7.36 14.71 -21.48
N LEU A 105 6.62 13.79 -20.83
CA LEU A 105 6.79 13.46 -19.41
C LEU A 105 8.10 12.68 -19.15
N SER A 106 8.47 11.74 -20.01
CA SER A 106 9.76 11.02 -19.90
C SER A 106 10.94 12.00 -19.93
N LEU A 107 10.91 12.98 -20.84
CA LEU A 107 11.89 14.05 -20.95
C LEU A 107 11.89 15.00 -19.74
N GLU A 108 10.77 15.17 -19.03
CA GLU A 108 10.76 15.94 -17.78
C GLU A 108 11.40 15.15 -16.62
N ILE A 109 11.12 13.84 -16.51
CA ILE A 109 11.76 12.93 -15.56
C ILE A 109 13.28 12.91 -15.80
N GLU A 110 13.71 12.77 -17.06
CA GLU A 110 15.12 12.80 -17.47
C GLU A 110 15.82 14.10 -17.01
N ARG A 111 15.20 15.26 -17.28
CA ARG A 111 15.71 16.58 -16.85
C ARG A 111 15.76 16.73 -15.32
N LYS A 112 14.76 16.26 -14.59
CA LYS A 112 14.73 16.29 -13.12
C LYS A 112 15.87 15.45 -12.53
N LEU A 113 16.13 14.27 -13.08
CA LEU A 113 17.25 13.39 -12.69
C LEU A 113 18.62 13.99 -13.04
N GLN A 114 18.79 14.55 -14.24
CA GLN A 114 20.02 15.27 -14.63
C GLN A 114 20.31 16.46 -13.70
N LYS A 115 19.27 17.24 -13.35
CA LYS A 115 19.40 18.33 -12.36
C LYS A 115 19.80 17.78 -10.98
N ALA A 116 19.25 16.65 -10.56
CA ALA A 116 19.56 16.01 -9.28
C ALA A 116 21.00 15.47 -9.22
N LEU A 117 21.53 14.91 -10.32
CA LEU A 117 22.96 14.56 -10.43
C LEU A 117 23.84 15.78 -10.21
N ASN A 118 23.62 16.84 -11.00
CA ASN A 118 24.45 18.05 -11.01
C ASN A 118 24.32 18.88 -9.70
N SER A 119 23.19 18.82 -9.01
CA SER A 119 22.86 19.72 -7.89
C SER A 119 22.96 19.00 -6.53
N ASN A 120 24.19 18.73 -6.06
CA ASN A 120 24.45 17.92 -4.86
C ASN A 120 23.63 18.34 -3.61
N SER A 121 23.42 19.64 -3.39
CA SER A 121 22.64 20.19 -2.27
C SER A 121 21.12 20.06 -2.42
N GLN A 122 20.60 20.05 -3.65
CA GLN A 122 19.15 19.93 -3.93
C GLN A 122 18.71 18.49 -4.25
N ARG A 123 19.67 17.56 -4.46
CA ARG A 123 19.42 16.20 -4.94
C ARG A 123 18.34 15.46 -4.16
N LEU A 124 18.39 15.49 -2.83
CA LEU A 124 17.38 14.86 -1.97
C LEU A 124 15.97 15.39 -2.25
N GLN A 125 15.81 16.72 -2.27
CA GLN A 125 14.53 17.39 -2.50
C GLN A 125 14.01 17.13 -3.92
N LEU A 126 14.89 17.14 -4.93
CA LEU A 126 14.53 16.86 -6.32
C LEU A 126 14.07 15.42 -6.52
N LEU A 127 14.71 14.45 -5.87
CA LEU A 127 14.29 13.04 -5.90
C LEU A 127 13.01 12.80 -5.10
N GLN A 128 12.83 13.46 -3.96
CA GLN A 128 11.59 13.39 -3.18
C GLN A 128 10.40 14.00 -3.96
N GLN A 129 10.60 15.14 -4.62
CA GLN A 129 9.59 15.75 -5.49
C GLN A 129 9.27 14.83 -6.67
N LEU A 130 10.28 14.34 -7.38
CA LEU A 130 10.10 13.42 -8.52
C LEU A 130 9.35 12.14 -8.11
N PHE A 131 9.64 11.58 -6.94
CA PHE A 131 8.89 10.45 -6.37
C PHE A 131 7.42 10.81 -6.12
N ALA A 132 7.14 11.98 -5.53
CA ALA A 132 5.78 12.45 -5.29
C ALA A 132 5.01 12.67 -6.61
N ASP A 133 5.61 13.34 -7.59
CA ASP A 133 5.05 13.59 -8.92
C ASP A 133 4.66 12.26 -9.63
N ILE A 134 5.53 11.25 -9.56
CA ILE A 134 5.32 9.91 -10.16
C ILE A 134 4.24 9.11 -9.40
N ALA A 135 4.11 9.31 -8.09
CA ALA A 135 3.13 8.63 -7.24
C ALA A 135 1.74 9.31 -7.20
N LEU A 136 1.53 10.38 -7.98
CA LEU A 136 0.22 11.01 -8.11
C LEU A 136 -0.82 10.06 -8.73
N LYS A 137 -2.04 10.13 -8.21
CA LYS A 137 -3.24 9.55 -8.85
C LYS A 137 -3.58 10.36 -10.10
N VAL A 138 -4.08 9.70 -11.14
CA VAL A 138 -4.59 10.35 -12.35
C VAL A 138 -6.04 10.77 -12.15
N ASP A 139 -6.38 12.01 -12.47
CA ASP A 139 -7.74 12.55 -12.35
C ASP A 139 -8.77 11.65 -13.06
N ASP A 140 -9.95 11.44 -12.47
CA ASP A 140 -11.03 10.63 -13.04
C ASP A 140 -11.35 11.00 -14.50
N ARG A 141 -11.36 12.31 -14.79
CA ARG A 141 -11.61 12.86 -16.14
C ARG A 141 -10.55 12.45 -17.16
N ALA A 142 -9.31 12.22 -16.74
CA ALA A 142 -8.24 11.69 -17.59
C ALA A 142 -8.26 10.16 -17.63
N ARG A 143 -8.52 9.49 -16.49
CA ARG A 143 -8.69 8.04 -16.41
C ARG A 143 -9.75 7.55 -17.40
N ASP A 144 -10.91 8.20 -17.46
CA ASP A 144 -12.00 7.77 -18.34
C ASP A 144 -11.63 7.86 -19.83
N VAL A 145 -10.81 8.84 -20.24
CA VAL A 145 -10.29 8.95 -21.62
C VAL A 145 -9.29 7.82 -21.94
N ILE A 146 -8.47 7.44 -20.96
CA ILE A 146 -7.47 6.37 -21.08
C ILE A 146 -8.14 4.99 -21.11
N LEU A 147 -9.09 4.72 -20.21
CA LEU A 147 -9.72 3.40 -20.05
C LEU A 147 -10.86 3.11 -21.04
N SER A 148 -11.72 4.08 -21.38
CA SER A 148 -12.80 3.89 -22.38
C SER A 148 -12.29 3.67 -23.82
N THR A 149 -10.97 3.71 -24.02
CA THR A 149 -10.29 3.35 -25.26
C THR A 149 -10.09 1.82 -25.41
N ASN A 150 -10.23 1.04 -24.33
CA ASN A 150 -9.81 -0.36 -24.28
C ASN A 150 -10.92 -1.40 -24.07
N ASP A 151 -12.08 -1.03 -23.52
CA ASP A 151 -13.11 -2.01 -23.15
C ASP A 151 -14.34 -1.98 -24.08
N ASP A 152 -14.61 -3.13 -24.72
CA ASP A 152 -15.86 -3.48 -25.42
C ASP A 152 -16.56 -4.66 -24.68
N GLY A 153 -16.11 -5.01 -23.47
CA GLY A 153 -16.70 -6.01 -22.57
C GLY A 153 -17.54 -5.37 -21.46
N ILE A 154 -18.46 -6.15 -20.89
CA ILE A 154 -19.24 -5.75 -19.71
C ILE A 154 -18.73 -6.56 -18.52
N ALA A 155 -17.85 -5.95 -17.72
CA ALA A 155 -17.54 -6.45 -16.38
C ALA A 155 -18.78 -6.30 -15.45
N PRO A 156 -19.01 -7.23 -14.51
CA PRO A 156 -20.08 -7.11 -13.52
C PRO A 156 -19.85 -5.90 -12.58
N VAL A 157 -20.91 -5.48 -11.89
CA VAL A 157 -20.99 -4.14 -11.27
C VAL A 157 -20.55 -4.09 -9.80
N ASP A 158 -20.29 -5.24 -9.17
CA ASP A 158 -19.73 -5.33 -7.82
C ASP A 158 -18.20 -5.24 -7.80
N GLU A 159 -17.62 -4.83 -6.65
CA GLU A 159 -16.18 -4.61 -6.42
C GLU A 159 -15.52 -3.42 -7.16
N ARG A 160 -16.19 -2.27 -7.21
CA ARG A 160 -15.53 -0.97 -7.44
C ARG A 160 -14.75 -0.46 -6.20
N GLU A 161 -13.84 -1.25 -5.63
CA GLU A 161 -12.88 -0.75 -4.62
C GLU A 161 -11.71 -0.01 -5.32
N ASP A 162 -11.87 1.30 -5.52
CA ASP A 162 -10.81 2.32 -5.67
C ASP A 162 -9.47 1.90 -6.35
N THR A 163 -9.55 1.31 -7.55
CA THR A 163 -8.40 1.18 -8.46
C THR A 163 -8.02 2.53 -9.07
N CYS A 164 -7.48 3.40 -8.22
CA CYS A 164 -6.99 4.72 -8.56
C CYS A 164 -5.68 4.64 -9.36
N LEU A 165 -5.81 4.44 -10.67
CA LEU A 165 -4.73 4.43 -11.65
C LEU A 165 -3.75 5.61 -11.44
N CYS A 166 -2.49 5.30 -11.15
CA CYS A 166 -1.44 6.28 -10.86
C CYS A 166 -0.52 6.53 -12.07
N PHE A 167 0.18 7.68 -12.10
CA PHE A 167 1.05 8.03 -13.23
C PHE A 167 2.16 7.00 -13.49
N TYR A 168 2.73 6.39 -12.44
CA TYR A 168 3.75 5.36 -12.57
C TYR A 168 3.28 4.13 -13.36
N GLU A 169 1.99 3.77 -13.28
CA GLU A 169 1.43 2.64 -14.05
C GLU A 169 1.47 2.94 -15.55
N ILE A 170 1.09 4.15 -15.95
CA ILE A 170 1.12 4.57 -17.36
C ILE A 170 2.57 4.64 -17.85
N LEU A 171 3.49 5.18 -17.03
CA LEU A 171 4.90 5.32 -17.38
C LEU A 171 5.61 3.96 -17.52
N ALA A 172 5.39 3.02 -16.60
CA ALA A 172 5.93 1.66 -16.73
C ALA A 172 5.39 0.97 -17.99
N ASN A 173 4.09 1.08 -18.25
CA ASN A 173 3.45 0.61 -19.48
C ASN A 173 3.92 1.34 -20.76
N HIS A 174 4.54 2.52 -20.65
CA HIS A 174 5.14 3.26 -21.75
C HIS A 174 6.58 2.80 -21.99
N PHE A 175 7.41 2.66 -20.94
CA PHE A 175 8.80 2.23 -21.07
C PHE A 175 8.96 0.81 -21.59
N VAL A 176 8.00 -0.10 -21.35
CA VAL A 176 7.95 -1.40 -22.03
C VAL A 176 7.77 -1.25 -23.54
N LYS A 177 6.94 -0.31 -23.98
CA LYS A 177 6.61 -0.08 -25.41
C LYS A 177 7.67 0.78 -26.12
N VAL A 178 8.40 1.60 -25.38
CA VAL A 178 9.45 2.51 -25.86
C VAL A 178 10.68 2.33 -24.95
N PRO A 179 11.45 1.23 -25.10
CA PRO A 179 12.56 0.92 -24.19
C PRO A 179 13.67 1.97 -24.21
N GLU A 180 13.83 2.73 -25.30
CA GLU A 180 14.89 3.75 -25.43
C GLU A 180 14.58 5.07 -24.69
N SER A 181 13.34 5.32 -24.25
CA SER A 181 13.06 6.39 -23.28
C SER A 181 13.26 5.90 -21.83
N GLY A 182 12.91 4.63 -21.57
CA GLY A 182 13.22 3.96 -20.30
C GLY A 182 14.73 3.90 -20.03
N ARG A 183 15.54 3.47 -21.00
CA ARG A 183 17.01 3.32 -20.88
C ARG A 183 17.71 4.61 -20.46
N ARG A 184 17.39 5.74 -21.10
CA ARG A 184 17.93 7.07 -20.73
C ARG A 184 17.67 7.43 -19.26
N ILE A 185 16.47 7.15 -18.77
CA ILE A 185 16.08 7.41 -17.37
C ILE A 185 16.77 6.42 -16.42
N LEU A 186 16.86 5.15 -16.82
CA LEU A 186 17.52 4.09 -16.04
C LEU A 186 19.00 4.40 -15.79
N ASP A 187 19.76 4.81 -16.81
CA ASP A 187 21.19 5.13 -16.68
C ASP A 187 21.45 6.28 -15.69
N LEU A 188 20.52 7.24 -15.61
CA LEU A 188 20.57 8.33 -14.63
C LEU A 188 20.24 7.84 -13.21
N ILE A 189 19.25 6.96 -13.05
CA ILE A 189 18.89 6.36 -11.76
C ILE A 189 20.00 5.45 -11.24
N VAL A 190 20.70 4.70 -12.11
CA VAL A 190 21.87 3.87 -11.75
C VAL A 190 23.03 4.72 -11.21
N GLN A 191 23.25 5.93 -11.73
CA GLN A 191 24.22 6.88 -11.15
C GLN A 191 23.77 7.45 -9.79
N LEU A 192 22.46 7.45 -9.52
CA LEU A 192 21.84 7.95 -8.29
C LEU A 192 21.52 6.84 -7.26
N TRP A 193 21.93 5.59 -7.51
CA TRP A 193 21.51 4.41 -6.74
C TRP A 193 21.83 4.44 -5.24
N SER A 194 22.85 5.21 -4.84
CA SER A 194 23.25 5.42 -3.44
C SER A 194 22.35 6.39 -2.68
N GLN A 195 21.39 7.04 -3.35
CA GLN A 195 20.54 8.09 -2.80
C GLN A 195 19.18 7.55 -2.39
N SER A 196 18.61 8.10 -1.33
CA SER A 196 17.21 7.87 -0.95
C SER A 196 16.25 8.22 -2.10
N PHE A 197 15.11 7.53 -2.16
CA PHE A 197 14.12 7.55 -3.25
C PHE A 197 14.58 6.99 -4.60
N ALA A 198 15.88 6.82 -4.90
CA ALA A 198 16.32 6.30 -6.20
C ALA A 198 15.77 4.89 -6.49
N SER A 199 15.83 3.97 -5.51
CA SER A 199 15.22 2.64 -5.62
C SER A 199 13.69 2.67 -5.62
N ASN A 200 13.07 3.63 -4.93
CA ASN A 200 11.61 3.80 -4.93
C ASN A 200 11.12 4.21 -6.34
N ILE A 201 11.77 5.20 -6.95
CA ILE A 201 11.50 5.68 -8.32
C ILE A 201 11.77 4.55 -9.33
N PHE A 202 12.86 3.80 -9.16
CA PHE A 202 13.16 2.62 -9.97
C PHE A 202 12.02 1.59 -9.92
N ALA A 203 11.56 1.21 -8.72
CA ALA A 203 10.47 0.26 -8.56
C ALA A 203 9.16 0.76 -9.21
N LEU A 204 8.79 2.03 -8.99
CA LEU A 204 7.59 2.61 -9.60
C LEU A 204 7.66 2.64 -11.13
N LEU A 205 8.79 3.05 -11.73
CA LEU A 205 8.88 3.22 -13.18
C LEU A 205 9.25 1.94 -13.96
N PHE A 206 10.00 1.01 -13.37
CA PHE A 206 10.62 -0.12 -14.10
C PHE A 206 10.15 -1.51 -13.65
N HIS A 207 9.17 -1.61 -12.75
CA HIS A 207 8.64 -2.92 -12.31
C HIS A 207 8.21 -3.82 -13.49
N ARG A 208 7.50 -3.30 -14.49
CA ARG A 208 7.15 -4.07 -15.71
C ARG A 208 8.36 -4.28 -16.63
N TRP A 209 9.15 -3.22 -16.83
CA TRP A 209 10.30 -3.21 -17.74
C TRP A 209 11.34 -4.28 -17.42
N LEU A 210 11.55 -4.59 -16.14
CA LEU A 210 12.48 -5.63 -15.67
C LEU A 210 12.17 -7.05 -16.20
N PHE A 211 10.89 -7.34 -16.49
CA PHE A 211 10.42 -8.66 -16.96
C PHE A 211 9.95 -8.63 -18.42
N GLU A 212 9.47 -7.47 -18.92
CA GLU A 212 8.94 -7.35 -20.29
C GLU A 212 9.99 -6.93 -21.33
N VAL A 213 11.19 -6.50 -20.93
CA VAL A 213 12.28 -6.08 -21.85
C VAL A 213 13.57 -6.88 -21.57
N PRO A 214 14.21 -7.49 -22.59
CA PRO A 214 15.40 -8.31 -22.39
C PRO A 214 16.60 -7.47 -21.89
N LEU A 215 17.31 -8.02 -20.90
CA LEU A 215 18.45 -7.37 -20.25
C LEU A 215 19.79 -8.03 -20.59
N ASP A 216 20.75 -7.20 -20.96
CA ASP A 216 22.12 -7.62 -21.26
C ASP A 216 22.93 -7.89 -19.97
N GLY A 217 22.76 -9.09 -19.41
CA GLY A 217 23.68 -9.68 -18.43
C GLY A 217 23.10 -10.00 -17.06
N LYS A 218 23.54 -11.14 -16.49
CA LYS A 218 23.01 -11.70 -15.22
C LYS A 218 23.31 -10.84 -13.99
N GLU A 219 24.44 -10.12 -13.97
CA GLU A 219 24.75 -9.17 -12.89
C GLU A 219 23.82 -7.95 -12.90
N VAL A 220 23.45 -7.48 -14.09
CA VAL A 220 22.56 -6.32 -14.28
C VAL A 220 21.17 -6.68 -13.76
N SER A 221 20.63 -7.83 -14.18
CA SER A 221 19.40 -8.42 -13.63
C SER A 221 19.45 -8.50 -12.10
N LEU A 222 20.50 -9.09 -11.49
CA LEU A 222 20.60 -9.20 -10.03
C LEU A 222 20.56 -7.85 -9.31
N ARG A 223 21.31 -6.84 -9.80
CA ARG A 223 21.33 -5.50 -9.21
C ARG A 223 19.96 -4.83 -9.28
N TYR A 224 19.30 -4.92 -10.44
CA TYR A 224 17.97 -4.34 -10.66
C TYR A 224 16.88 -5.05 -9.85
N SER A 225 16.83 -6.40 -9.85
CA SER A 225 15.85 -7.14 -9.04
C SER A 225 16.01 -6.87 -7.54
N SER A 226 17.24 -6.71 -7.04
CA SER A 226 17.50 -6.34 -5.65
C SER A 226 16.94 -4.96 -5.29
N ALA A 227 17.09 -3.97 -6.18
CA ALA A 227 16.55 -2.63 -5.97
C ALA A 227 15.04 -2.52 -6.23
N LEU A 228 14.46 -3.37 -7.08
CA LEU A 228 13.00 -3.51 -7.18
C LEU A 228 12.45 -3.96 -5.82
N VAL A 229 13.01 -5.02 -5.23
CA VAL A 229 12.59 -5.51 -3.91
C VAL A 229 12.80 -4.45 -2.81
N GLN A 230 13.93 -3.75 -2.78
CA GLN A 230 14.17 -2.68 -1.79
C GLN A 230 13.27 -1.46 -2.01
N GLY A 231 13.05 -1.06 -3.26
CA GLY A 231 12.18 0.07 -3.63
C GLY A 231 10.72 -0.21 -3.30
N ALA A 232 10.20 -1.37 -3.73
CA ALA A 232 8.87 -1.83 -3.38
C ALA A 232 8.69 -2.00 -1.86
N THR A 233 9.70 -2.51 -1.13
CA THR A 233 9.70 -2.54 0.34
C THR A 233 9.47 -1.14 0.93
N ASN A 234 10.24 -0.13 0.47
CA ASN A 234 10.10 1.25 0.95
C ASN A 234 8.73 1.85 0.60
N VAL A 235 8.25 1.58 -0.62
CA VAL A 235 7.00 2.10 -1.20
C VAL A 235 5.77 1.54 -0.49
N PHE A 236 5.70 0.23 -0.26
CA PHE A 236 4.62 -0.38 0.51
C PHE A 236 4.66 0.02 2.00
N TRP A 237 5.84 0.33 2.54
CA TRP A 237 5.96 0.93 3.88
C TRP A 237 5.41 2.36 3.97
N ILE A 238 5.40 3.13 2.88
CA ILE A 238 4.72 4.43 2.83
C ILE A 238 3.20 4.22 2.93
N ASP A 239 2.63 3.34 2.09
CA ASP A 239 1.20 2.98 2.11
C ASP A 239 0.73 2.52 3.50
N ILE A 240 1.53 1.70 4.21
CA ILE A 240 1.26 1.33 5.62
C ILE A 240 1.30 2.52 6.58
N GLN A 241 2.22 3.47 6.39
CA GLN A 241 2.35 4.66 7.26
C GLN A 241 1.22 5.68 7.03
N THR A 242 0.76 5.82 5.79
CA THR A 242 -0.37 6.68 5.42
C THR A 242 -1.74 5.99 5.60
N ASN A 243 -1.77 4.68 5.82
CA ASN A 243 -2.97 3.85 5.83
C ASN A 243 -3.78 4.01 4.52
N THR A 244 -3.08 3.95 3.39
CA THR A 244 -3.64 4.05 2.04
C THR A 244 -3.07 2.95 1.13
N ARG A 245 -3.61 2.79 -0.09
CA ARG A 245 -3.29 1.71 -1.02
C ARG A 245 -2.89 2.22 -2.41
N HIS A 246 -2.04 3.26 -2.49
CA HIS A 246 -1.58 3.84 -3.77
C HIS A 246 -0.72 2.87 -4.59
N PHE A 247 -0.11 1.90 -3.92
CA PHE A 247 0.84 0.96 -4.53
C PHE A 247 0.28 -0.47 -4.66
N LEU A 248 -1.05 -0.60 -4.57
CA LEU A 248 -1.78 -1.86 -4.79
C LEU A 248 -1.54 -2.43 -6.20
N SER A 249 -1.57 -1.60 -7.26
CA SER A 249 -1.32 -2.07 -8.63
C SER A 249 0.10 -2.59 -8.83
N LEU A 250 1.11 -1.96 -8.22
CA LEU A 250 2.47 -2.50 -8.12
C LEU A 250 2.52 -3.83 -7.34
N TYR A 251 1.80 -3.93 -6.22
CA TYR A 251 1.75 -5.15 -5.42
C TYR A 251 1.13 -6.33 -6.21
N ASN A 252 -0.02 -6.10 -6.84
CA ASN A 252 -0.74 -7.10 -7.61
C ASN A 252 0.06 -7.54 -8.85
N TYR A 253 0.72 -6.62 -9.57
CA TYR A 253 1.64 -7.01 -10.65
C TYR A 253 2.76 -7.94 -10.15
N LEU A 254 3.39 -7.59 -9.02
CA LEU A 254 4.48 -8.39 -8.46
C LEU A 254 4.02 -9.74 -7.88
N LEU A 255 2.76 -9.86 -7.44
CA LEU A 255 2.17 -11.11 -6.98
C LEU A 255 1.67 -11.96 -8.15
N GLU A 256 0.70 -11.46 -8.90
CA GLU A 256 -0.07 -12.19 -9.91
C GLU A 256 0.68 -12.39 -11.22
N GLU A 257 1.31 -11.33 -11.78
CA GLU A 257 2.00 -11.40 -13.08
C GLU A 257 3.46 -11.90 -12.96
N VAL A 258 4.08 -11.84 -11.78
CA VAL A 258 5.49 -12.20 -11.55
C VAL A 258 5.68 -13.40 -10.62
N ALA A 259 5.19 -13.35 -9.38
CA ALA A 259 5.48 -14.41 -8.41
C ALA A 259 4.67 -15.70 -8.66
N LEU A 260 3.44 -15.59 -9.15
CA LEU A 260 2.59 -16.73 -9.52
C LEU A 260 2.81 -17.22 -10.98
N VAL A 261 3.76 -16.63 -11.72
CA VAL A 261 4.11 -17.05 -13.10
C VAL A 261 5.55 -17.59 -13.13
N PRO A 262 5.75 -18.92 -13.14
CA PRO A 262 7.09 -19.53 -13.09
C PRO A 262 8.07 -19.02 -14.15
N ASP A 263 7.57 -18.76 -15.37
CA ASP A 263 8.39 -18.28 -16.48
C ASP A 263 8.99 -16.90 -16.17
N ARG A 264 8.18 -15.97 -15.63
CA ARG A 264 8.63 -14.63 -15.21
C ARG A 264 9.57 -14.69 -14.01
N LEU A 265 9.27 -15.56 -13.05
CA LEU A 265 10.13 -15.78 -11.90
C LEU A 265 11.52 -16.32 -12.31
N SER A 266 11.64 -17.00 -13.46
CA SER A 266 12.91 -17.52 -13.98
C SER A 266 13.85 -16.45 -14.58
N GLU A 267 13.33 -15.28 -14.94
CA GLU A 267 14.07 -14.16 -15.52
C GLU A 267 14.97 -13.44 -14.50
N ILE A 268 14.62 -13.55 -13.21
CA ILE A 268 15.35 -12.94 -12.10
C ILE A 268 16.20 -13.96 -11.32
N SER A 269 17.28 -13.47 -10.70
CA SER A 269 18.13 -14.33 -9.87
C SER A 269 17.34 -14.99 -8.72
N VAL A 270 17.59 -16.27 -8.44
CA VAL A 270 16.92 -17.03 -7.36
C VAL A 270 16.98 -16.32 -6.00
N GLN A 271 18.06 -15.57 -5.73
CA GLN A 271 18.20 -14.79 -4.50
C GLN A 271 17.28 -13.57 -4.46
N ALA A 272 17.04 -12.92 -5.60
CA ALA A 272 16.05 -11.84 -5.70
C ALA A 272 14.61 -12.38 -5.70
N GLY A 273 14.35 -13.54 -6.32
CA GLY A 273 13.06 -14.23 -6.22
C GLY A 273 12.69 -14.58 -4.77
N ARG A 274 13.64 -15.12 -4.00
CA ARG A 274 13.49 -15.28 -2.53
C ARG A 274 13.18 -13.96 -1.82
N GLY A 275 13.89 -12.88 -2.16
CA GLY A 275 13.64 -11.54 -1.64
C GLY A 275 12.22 -11.02 -1.96
N LEU A 276 11.73 -11.28 -3.18
CA LEU A 276 10.39 -10.92 -3.64
C LEU A 276 9.31 -11.67 -2.86
N PHE A 277 9.45 -12.99 -2.65
CA PHE A 277 8.47 -13.75 -1.86
C PHE A 277 8.46 -13.33 -0.38
N LEU A 278 9.61 -13.04 0.23
CA LEU A 278 9.65 -12.50 1.60
C LEU A 278 9.04 -11.09 1.68
N LEU A 279 9.22 -10.26 0.64
CA LEU A 279 8.53 -8.97 0.50
C LEU A 279 7.01 -9.16 0.41
N LEU A 280 6.52 -9.96 -0.55
CA LEU A 280 5.10 -10.18 -0.78
C LEU A 280 4.40 -10.74 0.48
N SER A 281 5.07 -11.65 1.19
CA SER A 281 4.61 -12.22 2.48
C SER A 281 4.28 -11.16 3.53
N ARG A 282 5.07 -10.08 3.62
CA ARG A 282 4.87 -9.01 4.61
C ARG A 282 3.60 -8.19 4.35
N PHE A 283 3.23 -7.99 3.08
CA PHE A 283 2.18 -7.04 2.68
C PHE A 283 0.89 -7.71 2.15
N MET A 284 0.86 -9.04 1.99
CA MET A 284 -0.31 -9.78 1.49
C MET A 284 -1.61 -9.47 2.26
N LEU A 285 -1.56 -9.45 3.60
CA LEU A 285 -2.74 -9.12 4.42
C LEU A 285 -3.18 -7.66 4.27
N PHE A 286 -2.24 -6.74 4.02
CA PHE A 286 -2.52 -5.30 3.93
C PHE A 286 -3.29 -4.94 2.65
N TYR A 287 -3.01 -5.67 1.56
CA TYR A 287 -3.62 -5.45 0.24
C TYR A 287 -4.82 -6.40 -0.05
N ASN A 288 -5.39 -7.06 0.97
CA ASN A 288 -6.50 -8.04 0.84
C ASN A 288 -6.20 -9.28 -0.03
N GLN A 289 -4.93 -9.58 -0.34
CA GLN A 289 -4.56 -10.66 -1.29
C GLN A 289 -4.41 -12.04 -0.63
N ASP A 290 -4.98 -12.23 0.55
CA ASP A 290 -4.94 -13.49 1.29
C ASP A 290 -5.69 -14.66 0.63
N HIS A 291 -6.61 -14.38 -0.31
CA HIS A 291 -7.26 -15.42 -1.10
C HIS A 291 -6.29 -16.15 -2.06
N LEU A 292 -5.15 -15.53 -2.41
CA LEU A 292 -4.08 -16.13 -3.22
C LEU A 292 -3.07 -16.94 -2.39
N LEU A 293 -3.20 -16.98 -1.05
CA LEU A 293 -2.18 -17.57 -0.16
C LEU A 293 -1.84 -19.03 -0.51
N ALA A 294 -2.82 -19.86 -0.88
CA ALA A 294 -2.58 -21.26 -1.22
C ALA A 294 -1.65 -21.40 -2.43
N SER A 295 -1.96 -20.70 -3.54
CA SER A 295 -1.14 -20.68 -4.75
C SER A 295 0.24 -20.05 -4.49
N PHE A 296 0.30 -19.01 -3.67
CA PHE A 296 1.55 -18.34 -3.28
C PHE A 296 2.48 -19.24 -2.44
N LEU A 297 1.93 -20.12 -1.60
CA LEU A 297 2.72 -21.10 -0.83
C LEU A 297 3.17 -22.30 -1.70
N GLU A 298 2.43 -22.64 -2.74
CA GLU A 298 2.81 -23.65 -3.74
C GLU A 298 3.99 -23.18 -4.61
N HIS A 299 3.95 -21.93 -5.08
CA HIS A 299 5.00 -21.31 -5.91
C HIS A 299 6.23 -20.83 -5.12
N PHE A 300 6.27 -21.05 -3.80
CA PHE A 300 7.26 -20.44 -2.91
C PHE A 300 8.69 -20.99 -3.16
N PRO A 301 9.70 -20.13 -3.41
CA PRO A 301 11.02 -20.56 -3.83
C PRO A 301 11.76 -21.30 -2.70
N THR A 302 12.47 -22.38 -3.04
CA THR A 302 13.20 -23.17 -2.04
C THR A 302 14.36 -22.38 -1.43
N PHE A 303 14.46 -22.41 -0.10
CA PHE A 303 15.54 -21.77 0.67
C PHE A 303 16.58 -22.82 1.09
N PRO A 304 17.90 -22.48 1.12
CA PRO A 304 18.94 -23.42 1.56
C PRO A 304 18.81 -23.79 3.04
N ASN A 305 18.18 -22.92 3.84
CA ASN A 305 18.01 -23.10 5.28
C ASN A 305 16.65 -23.73 5.65
N SER A 306 15.90 -24.26 4.67
CA SER A 306 14.57 -24.86 4.89
C SER A 306 14.58 -25.97 5.94
N PHE A 307 15.62 -26.81 5.96
CA PHE A 307 15.81 -27.84 7.00
C PHE A 307 15.82 -27.26 8.43
N LEU A 308 16.35 -26.04 8.62
CA LEU A 308 16.43 -25.37 9.92
C LEU A 308 15.18 -24.54 10.25
N VAL A 309 14.59 -23.89 9.23
CA VAL A 309 13.46 -22.97 9.41
C VAL A 309 12.11 -23.69 9.34
N GLY A 310 11.90 -24.52 8.31
CA GLY A 310 10.62 -25.14 7.98
C GLY A 310 10.25 -24.97 6.49
N GLY A 311 8.96 -25.13 6.19
CA GLY A 311 8.42 -25.05 4.83
C GLY A 311 8.03 -23.62 4.38
N PRO A 312 7.40 -23.46 3.21
CA PRO A 312 6.86 -22.18 2.73
C PRO A 312 6.02 -21.43 3.77
N ALA A 313 5.11 -22.15 4.45
CA ALA A 313 4.24 -21.59 5.47
C ALA A 313 5.03 -21.05 6.68
N ASP A 314 6.15 -21.67 7.05
CA ASP A 314 7.02 -21.17 8.11
C ASP A 314 7.68 -19.84 7.73
N TYR A 315 8.21 -19.74 6.50
CA TYR A 315 8.81 -18.49 6.01
C TYR A 315 7.77 -17.35 5.92
N PHE A 316 6.58 -17.64 5.39
CA PHE A 316 5.47 -16.68 5.34
C PHE A 316 5.10 -16.18 6.74
N VAL A 317 4.87 -17.09 7.69
CA VAL A 317 4.47 -16.73 9.07
C VAL A 317 5.59 -16.05 9.83
N ILE A 318 6.87 -16.35 9.57
CA ILE A 318 8.01 -15.64 10.17
C ILE A 318 8.03 -14.17 9.70
N GLU A 319 7.96 -13.91 8.39
CA GLU A 319 7.97 -12.54 7.86
C GLU A 319 6.74 -11.74 8.30
N LEU A 320 5.57 -12.40 8.35
CA LEU A 320 4.33 -11.82 8.86
C LEU A 320 4.42 -11.49 10.37
N THR A 321 5.02 -12.37 11.17
CA THR A 321 5.28 -12.13 12.60
C THR A 321 6.25 -10.95 12.80
N ASP A 322 7.30 -10.87 12.00
CA ASP A 322 8.27 -9.78 12.05
C ASP A 322 7.74 -8.48 11.45
N GLN A 323 6.70 -8.53 10.62
CA GLN A 323 5.96 -7.35 10.18
C GLN A 323 5.09 -6.79 11.32
N LEU A 324 4.31 -7.65 11.98
CA LEU A 324 3.46 -7.26 13.12
C LEU A 324 4.23 -6.48 14.20
N GLN A 325 5.44 -6.93 14.55
CA GLN A 325 6.30 -6.28 15.55
C GLN A 325 6.80 -4.88 15.14
N LYS A 326 6.77 -4.56 13.84
CA LYS A 326 7.19 -3.27 13.29
C LYS A 326 6.02 -2.31 13.05
N LEU A 327 4.78 -2.81 13.04
CA LEU A 327 3.58 -1.98 12.83
C LEU A 327 3.33 -1.04 14.02
N LYS A 328 3.39 0.27 13.76
CA LYS A 328 3.05 1.33 14.71
C LYS A 328 1.69 1.98 14.45
N VAL A 329 1.07 1.69 13.30
CA VAL A 329 -0.21 2.27 12.88
C VAL A 329 -1.34 1.36 13.34
N GLU A 330 -2.15 1.83 14.28
CA GLU A 330 -3.23 1.04 14.91
C GLU A 330 -4.25 0.43 13.92
N PRO A 331 -4.87 1.17 12.98
CA PRO A 331 -5.85 0.57 12.07
C PRO A 331 -5.23 -0.52 11.19
N VAL A 332 -3.97 -0.34 10.76
CA VAL A 332 -3.23 -1.39 10.02
C VAL A 332 -3.00 -2.61 10.91
N LEU A 333 -2.53 -2.44 12.15
CA LEU A 333 -2.32 -3.56 13.07
C LEU A 333 -3.63 -4.32 13.36
N LEU A 334 -4.76 -3.61 13.52
CA LEU A 334 -6.09 -4.21 13.68
C LEU A 334 -6.52 -5.02 12.44
N HIS A 335 -6.25 -4.49 11.24
CA HIS A 335 -6.54 -5.16 9.97
C HIS A 335 -5.70 -6.42 9.76
N TYR A 336 -4.38 -6.37 10.04
CA TYR A 336 -3.55 -7.59 10.06
C TYR A 336 -4.09 -8.60 11.09
N LEU A 337 -4.40 -8.17 12.32
CA LEU A 337 -4.89 -9.07 13.37
C LEU A 337 -6.20 -9.77 12.99
N SER A 338 -7.10 -9.12 12.23
CA SER A 338 -8.35 -9.74 11.76
C SER A 338 -8.17 -10.66 10.56
N ARG A 339 -7.20 -10.40 9.66
CA ARG A 339 -6.88 -11.29 8.52
C ARG A 339 -5.95 -12.46 8.88
N LEU A 340 -5.27 -12.45 10.03
CA LEU A 340 -4.48 -13.58 10.54
C LEU A 340 -5.29 -14.88 10.76
N THR A 341 -6.62 -14.84 10.70
CA THR A 341 -7.50 -16.02 10.77
C THR A 341 -7.23 -17.03 9.66
N ILE A 342 -6.73 -16.61 8.49
CA ILE A 342 -6.35 -17.50 7.38
C ILE A 342 -5.23 -18.48 7.72
N LEU A 343 -4.47 -18.25 8.79
CA LEU A 343 -3.42 -19.16 9.24
C LEU A 343 -4.00 -20.41 9.94
N GLN A 344 -5.31 -20.46 10.20
CA GLN A 344 -5.97 -21.58 10.85
C GLN A 344 -5.90 -22.83 9.98
N GLY A 345 -5.21 -23.86 10.49
CA GLY A 345 -5.03 -25.14 9.79
C GLY A 345 -3.74 -25.24 8.97
N LEU A 346 -2.90 -24.19 8.91
CA LEU A 346 -1.55 -24.32 8.34
C LEU A 346 -0.66 -25.19 9.24
N GLU A 347 0.02 -26.16 8.64
CA GLU A 347 1.05 -26.95 9.32
C GLU A 347 2.32 -26.11 9.48
N LEU A 348 2.58 -25.68 10.72
CA LEU A 348 3.72 -24.83 11.07
C LEU A 348 4.67 -25.57 12.03
N ARG A 349 5.97 -25.36 11.86
CA ARG A 349 6.99 -25.88 12.78
C ARG A 349 6.78 -25.30 14.18
N MET A 350 7.01 -26.11 15.21
CA MET A 350 6.81 -25.73 16.63
C MET A 350 7.54 -24.43 17.02
N SER A 351 8.71 -24.15 16.42
CA SER A 351 9.45 -22.88 16.58
C SER A 351 8.66 -21.68 16.04
N THR A 352 8.15 -21.77 14.82
CA THR A 352 7.38 -20.71 14.15
C THR A 352 6.05 -20.47 14.84
N SER A 353 5.33 -21.56 15.13
CA SER A 353 4.11 -21.58 15.93
C SER A 353 4.29 -20.88 17.28
N THR A 354 5.38 -21.19 18.00
CA THR A 354 5.72 -20.54 19.28
C THR A 354 6.07 -19.06 19.12
N ARG A 355 6.79 -18.68 18.06
CA ARG A 355 7.16 -17.28 17.75
C ARG A 355 5.91 -16.42 17.47
N LEU A 356 5.00 -16.89 16.63
CA LEU A 356 3.72 -16.23 16.35
C LEU A 356 2.88 -16.12 17.63
N LYS A 357 2.78 -17.21 18.40
CA LYS A 357 2.04 -17.26 19.68
C LYS A 357 2.57 -16.25 20.69
N ALA A 358 3.90 -16.12 20.82
CA ALA A 358 4.54 -15.15 21.71
C ALA A 358 4.30 -13.70 21.24
N CYS A 359 4.37 -13.45 19.93
CA CYS A 359 4.08 -12.13 19.35
C CYS A 359 2.62 -11.71 19.55
N LEU A 360 1.66 -12.62 19.35
CA LEU A 360 0.26 -12.35 19.66
C LEU A 360 0.04 -12.13 21.16
N TYR A 361 0.75 -12.87 22.02
CA TYR A 361 0.64 -12.72 23.46
C TYR A 361 1.15 -11.36 23.96
N SER A 362 2.23 -10.78 23.40
CA SER A 362 2.68 -9.44 23.81
C SER A 362 1.60 -8.38 23.56
N PHE A 363 0.90 -8.45 22.41
CA PHE A 363 -0.25 -7.59 22.11
C PHE A 363 -1.48 -7.81 23.00
N THR A 364 -1.57 -8.90 23.79
CA THR A 364 -2.67 -9.08 24.76
C THR A 364 -2.46 -8.35 26.09
N SER A 365 -1.22 -7.99 26.40
CA SER A 365 -0.82 -7.47 27.70
C SER A 365 -0.93 -5.93 27.78
N PRO A 366 -1.13 -5.35 28.98
CA PRO A 366 -1.06 -3.90 29.19
C PRO A 366 0.38 -3.41 29.48
N GLY A 367 1.42 -4.15 29.06
CA GLY A 367 2.83 -3.78 29.24
C GLY A 367 3.37 -2.87 28.13
N GLY A 368 4.48 -2.18 28.42
CA GLY A 368 5.17 -1.29 27.47
C GLY A 368 6.06 -2.00 26.43
N PRO A 369 6.81 -1.26 25.59
CA PRO A 369 7.09 0.18 25.67
C PRO A 369 6.02 1.08 25.02
N THR A 370 5.17 0.54 24.14
CA THR A 370 4.01 1.24 23.55
C THR A 370 2.76 0.45 23.88
N TYR A 371 1.85 1.04 24.66
CA TYR A 371 0.65 0.34 25.12
C TYR A 371 -0.28 -0.03 23.94
N PRO A 372 -0.50 -1.33 23.64
CA PRO A 372 -1.50 -1.72 22.65
C PRO A 372 -2.88 -1.30 23.15
N THR A 373 -3.69 -0.68 22.31
CA THR A 373 -5.00 -0.14 22.70
C THR A 373 -5.98 -1.25 23.11
N ARG A 374 -7.13 -0.87 23.70
CA ARG A 374 -8.16 -1.86 24.04
C ARG A 374 -8.67 -2.62 22.81
N ALA A 375 -8.71 -1.99 21.63
CA ALA A 375 -9.07 -2.64 20.38
C ALA A 375 -8.01 -3.68 19.98
N VAL A 376 -6.72 -3.28 19.95
CA VAL A 376 -5.61 -4.18 19.60
C VAL A 376 -5.52 -5.37 20.55
N ARG A 377 -5.67 -5.15 21.86
CA ARG A 377 -5.68 -6.23 22.86
C ARG A 377 -6.82 -7.22 22.64
N HIS A 378 -8.02 -6.75 22.33
CA HIS A 378 -9.18 -7.63 22.05
C HIS A 378 -9.02 -8.39 20.73
N ALA A 379 -8.54 -7.73 19.66
CA ALA A 379 -8.23 -8.39 18.39
C ALA A 379 -7.18 -9.50 18.60
N ALA A 380 -6.06 -9.19 19.26
CA ALA A 380 -5.02 -10.16 19.57
C ALA A 380 -5.52 -11.34 20.41
N TRP A 381 -6.40 -11.12 21.41
CA TRP A 381 -7.04 -12.20 22.16
C TRP A 381 -7.90 -13.11 21.27
N ASN A 382 -8.71 -12.54 20.37
CA ASN A 382 -9.56 -13.31 19.47
C ASN A 382 -8.72 -14.16 18.50
N THR A 383 -7.71 -13.57 17.86
CA THR A 383 -6.81 -14.26 16.94
C THR A 383 -6.00 -15.35 17.64
N LEU A 384 -5.49 -15.08 18.84
CA LEU A 384 -4.75 -16.05 19.66
C LEU A 384 -5.65 -17.21 20.13
N ASP A 385 -6.93 -16.96 20.39
CA ASP A 385 -7.92 -18.00 20.74
C ASP A 385 -8.32 -18.89 19.56
N LEU A 386 -8.39 -18.31 18.36
CA LEU A 386 -8.74 -19.01 17.13
C LEU A 386 -7.58 -19.85 16.58
N LEU A 387 -6.36 -19.30 16.56
CA LEU A 387 -5.16 -20.02 16.08
C LEU A 387 -4.61 -21.02 17.10
N PHE A 388 -4.78 -20.77 18.41
CA PHE A 388 -4.25 -21.63 19.47
C PHE A 388 -5.34 -22.01 20.51
N PRO A 389 -6.37 -22.78 20.10
CA PRO A 389 -7.47 -23.18 20.98
C PRO A 389 -6.97 -24.01 22.18
N VAL A 390 -5.94 -24.84 21.96
CA VAL A 390 -5.25 -25.59 23.02
C VAL A 390 -4.56 -24.60 23.97
N GLY A 391 -5.14 -24.45 25.17
CA GLY A 391 -4.71 -23.50 26.20
C GLY A 391 -5.52 -22.20 26.26
N ARG A 392 -6.64 -22.07 25.54
CA ARG A 392 -7.57 -20.93 25.66
C ARG A 392 -7.97 -20.65 27.11
N TYR A 393 -8.54 -21.66 27.79
CA TYR A 393 -9.02 -21.55 29.16
C TYR A 393 -7.94 -21.10 30.17
N PRO A 394 -6.77 -21.77 30.29
CA PRO A 394 -5.73 -21.32 31.22
C PRO A 394 -5.17 -19.93 30.90
N ARG A 395 -5.08 -19.53 29.62
CA ARG A 395 -4.65 -18.16 29.25
C ARG A 395 -5.60 -17.09 29.82
N HIS A 396 -6.92 -17.28 29.69
CA HIS A 396 -7.92 -16.36 30.26
C HIS A 396 -7.94 -16.40 31.79
N VAL A 397 -7.83 -17.57 32.41
CA VAL A 397 -7.74 -17.72 33.87
C VAL A 397 -6.52 -17.01 34.44
N ILE A 398 -5.34 -17.18 33.84
CA ILE A 398 -4.12 -16.47 34.25
C ILE A 398 -4.27 -14.95 34.08
N SER A 399 -4.86 -14.49 32.97
CA SER A 399 -5.13 -13.05 32.76
C SER A 399 -6.13 -12.50 33.78
N LEU A 400 -7.12 -13.29 34.22
CA LEU A 400 -8.05 -12.93 35.28
C LEU A 400 -7.34 -12.80 36.63
N PHE A 401 -6.53 -13.79 37.02
CA PHE A 401 -5.75 -13.76 38.28
C PHE A 401 -4.85 -12.53 38.35
N PHE A 402 -4.11 -12.20 37.28
CA PHE A 402 -3.28 -10.99 37.26
C PHE A 402 -4.12 -9.70 37.35
N ARG A 403 -5.32 -9.62 36.77
CA ARG A 403 -6.21 -8.45 36.93
C ARG A 403 -6.79 -8.32 38.33
N LEU A 404 -7.06 -9.43 39.00
CA LEU A 404 -7.51 -9.45 40.40
C LEU A 404 -6.39 -9.06 41.38
N LEU A 405 -5.13 -9.34 41.03
CA LEU A 405 -3.94 -8.95 41.79
C LEU A 405 -3.61 -7.44 41.73
N TYR A 406 -4.23 -6.65 40.85
CA TYR A 406 -4.03 -5.20 40.78
C TYR A 406 -5.12 -4.43 41.56
N PRO A 407 -4.81 -3.79 42.71
CA PRO A 407 -5.82 -3.21 43.62
C PRO A 407 -6.71 -2.11 43.03
N TRP A 408 -6.32 -1.47 41.92
CA TRP A 408 -7.07 -0.37 41.31
C TRP A 408 -8.12 -0.79 40.27
N TYR A 409 -8.11 -2.05 39.81
CA TYR A 409 -9.05 -2.53 38.77
C TYR A 409 -9.99 -3.65 39.23
N TRP A 410 -9.80 -4.19 40.44
CA TRP A 410 -10.51 -5.38 40.90
C TRP A 410 -12.04 -5.24 40.98
N PRO A 411 -12.68 -4.12 41.42
CA PRO A 411 -14.13 -4.09 41.60
C PRO A 411 -14.87 -4.15 40.26
N SER A 412 -14.47 -3.33 39.29
CA SER A 412 -15.07 -3.30 37.95
C SER A 412 -14.73 -4.58 37.16
N SER A 413 -13.53 -5.14 37.32
CA SER A 413 -13.15 -6.38 36.64
C SER A 413 -13.91 -7.59 37.20
N CYS A 414 -14.07 -7.67 38.53
CA CYS A 414 -14.85 -8.71 39.20
C CYS A 414 -16.33 -8.59 38.83
N TRP A 415 -16.91 -7.38 38.84
CA TRP A 415 -18.29 -7.14 38.42
C TRP A 415 -18.55 -7.58 36.96
N ASN A 416 -17.65 -7.25 36.04
CA ASN A 416 -17.75 -7.69 34.65
C ASN A 416 -17.62 -9.23 34.51
N PHE A 417 -16.78 -9.87 35.32
CA PHE A 417 -16.64 -11.34 35.34
C PHE A 417 -17.90 -12.03 35.91
N ILE A 418 -18.46 -11.53 37.00
CA ILE A 418 -19.74 -11.99 37.55
C ILE A 418 -20.84 -11.83 36.50
N MET A 419 -20.92 -10.67 35.85
CA MET A 419 -21.90 -10.41 34.78
C MET A 419 -21.73 -11.30 33.55
N THR A 420 -20.51 -11.69 33.16
CA THR A 420 -20.32 -12.64 32.05
C THR A 420 -20.63 -14.07 32.46
N CYS A 421 -20.26 -14.52 33.67
CA CYS A 421 -20.65 -15.83 34.20
C CYS A 421 -22.18 -15.96 34.36
N VAL A 422 -22.86 -14.95 34.89
CA VAL A 422 -24.32 -14.93 34.98
C VAL A 422 -24.95 -14.98 33.58
N LYS A 423 -24.40 -14.26 32.59
CA LYS A 423 -24.89 -14.32 31.20
C LYS A 423 -24.66 -15.68 30.55
N THR A 424 -23.50 -16.33 30.72
CA THR A 424 -23.27 -17.66 30.13
C THR A 424 -24.12 -18.74 30.81
N VAL A 425 -24.32 -18.68 32.13
CA VAL A 425 -25.27 -19.57 32.83
C VAL A 425 -26.70 -19.32 32.35
N TYR A 426 -27.12 -18.06 32.21
CA TYR A 426 -28.44 -17.70 31.69
C TYR A 426 -28.67 -18.21 30.25
N TYR A 427 -27.72 -17.99 29.33
CA TYR A 427 -27.82 -18.51 27.96
C TYR A 427 -27.74 -20.04 27.90
N TYR A 428 -26.99 -20.69 28.79
CA TYR A 428 -26.94 -22.15 28.88
C TYR A 428 -28.27 -22.73 29.37
N ILE A 429 -28.89 -22.12 30.38
CA ILE A 429 -30.23 -22.48 30.86
C ILE A 429 -31.27 -22.23 29.75
N LEU A 430 -31.22 -21.09 29.05
CA LEU A 430 -32.10 -20.85 27.91
C LEU A 430 -31.94 -21.89 26.80
N ASN A 431 -30.71 -22.25 26.41
CA ASN A 431 -30.48 -23.28 25.40
C ASN A 431 -30.93 -24.68 25.86
N LEU A 432 -30.81 -25.01 27.15
CA LEU A 432 -31.39 -26.23 27.72
C LEU A 432 -32.93 -26.21 27.69
N VAL A 433 -33.56 -25.08 28.02
CA VAL A 433 -35.02 -24.92 27.95
C VAL A 433 -35.51 -25.00 26.49
N VAL A 434 -34.82 -24.36 25.55
CA VAL A 434 -35.15 -24.40 24.12
C VAL A 434 -34.95 -25.80 23.53
N SER A 435 -33.82 -26.46 23.77
CA SER A 435 -33.60 -27.84 23.27
C SER A 435 -34.53 -28.87 23.93
N SER A 436 -34.90 -28.67 25.21
CA SER A 436 -35.94 -29.47 25.87
C SER A 436 -37.33 -29.24 25.24
N TRP A 437 -37.69 -27.99 24.94
CA TRP A 437 -38.91 -27.64 24.21
C TRP A 437 -38.91 -28.24 22.79
N GLU A 438 -37.81 -28.16 22.06
CA GLU A 438 -37.68 -28.74 20.72
C GLU A 438 -37.80 -30.26 20.73
N ASN A 439 -37.19 -30.94 21.70
CA ASN A 439 -37.41 -32.38 21.90
C ASN A 439 -38.86 -32.70 22.26
N MET A 440 -39.50 -31.91 23.12
CA MET A 440 -40.94 -32.04 23.43
C MET A 440 -41.85 -31.76 22.23
N ARG A 441 -41.38 -31.02 21.22
CA ARG A 441 -42.10 -30.76 19.96
C ARG A 441 -41.85 -31.80 18.87
N ARG A 442 -40.89 -32.73 19.03
CA ARG A 442 -40.71 -33.86 18.10
C ARG A 442 -41.79 -34.92 18.38
N PRO A 443 -42.69 -35.25 17.42
CA PRO A 443 -43.66 -36.32 17.61
C PRO A 443 -42.95 -37.68 17.77
N ASN A 444 -43.46 -38.54 18.65
CA ASN A 444 -42.93 -39.90 18.88
C ASN A 444 -43.14 -40.83 17.67
N HIS A 445 -42.36 -40.67 16.61
CA HIS A 445 -42.31 -41.58 15.45
C HIS A 445 -41.39 -42.79 15.72
N GLN A 446 -41.75 -43.61 16.73
CA GLN A 446 -41.15 -44.94 16.89
C GLN A 446 -41.99 -45.89 17.76
N ARG A 447 -43.14 -46.34 17.22
CA ARG A 447 -43.83 -47.58 17.63
C ARG A 447 -44.59 -48.23 16.47
N MET A 448 -43.86 -48.91 15.59
CA MET A 448 -44.31 -50.13 14.89
C MET A 448 -43.16 -50.72 14.07
N HIS A 449 -42.51 -51.76 14.64
CA HIS A 449 -41.93 -52.89 13.92
C HIS A 449 -41.37 -53.87 14.97
N VAL A 450 -42.26 -54.72 15.46
CA VAL A 450 -41.98 -56.01 16.08
C VAL A 450 -43.04 -56.94 15.48
N ASP A 451 -42.60 -58.14 15.08
CA ASP A 451 -43.28 -59.13 14.24
C ASP A 451 -43.35 -58.76 12.74
#